data_AF-A0A7L6WM19-F1
#
_entry.id   AF-A0A7L6WM19-F1
#
_cell.length_a   1.000
_cell.length_b   1.000
_cell.length_c   1.000
_cell.angle_alpha   90.00
_cell.angle_beta   90.00
_cell.angle_gamma   90.00
#
_symmetry.space_group_name_H-M   'P 1'
#
loop_
_entity.id
_entity.type
_entity.pdbx_description
1 polymer ?
#
loop_
_entity_poly.entity_id
_entity_poly.type
_entity_poly.pdbx_seq_one_letter_code
_entity_poly.pdbx_strand_id
1 'polypeptide(L)'
;MEINSEIYDNLYDFIQNLEIRIQKNVFHSNHSEQLSTFSNDLFQLCKTKELNVLLNDITSLPSYEELILATPDQSKGYVLMSVENFYTEIIEPSKIEYYG
;
A
#
# COMPACT_ATOMS: atom_id res chain seq x y z
N MET A 1 6.26 -1.45 -24.26
CA MET A 1 5.63 -0.39 -23.46
C MET A 1 6.57 -0.09 -22.32
N GLU A 2 7.45 0.91 -22.48
CA GLU A 2 8.40 1.32 -21.43
C GLU A 2 7.67 2.03 -20.28
N ILE A 3 6.64 2.84 -20.62
CA ILE A 3 5.79 3.59 -19.68
C ILE A 3 5.15 2.68 -18.62
N ASN A 4 4.59 1.53 -19.02
CA ASN A 4 3.94 0.63 -18.06
C ASN A 4 4.94 0.05 -17.05
N SER A 5 6.20 -0.19 -17.46
CA SER A 5 7.25 -0.66 -16.53
C SER A 5 7.62 0.44 -15.54
N GLU A 6 7.82 1.66 -16.04
CA GLU A 6 8.19 2.82 -15.22
C GLU A 6 7.13 3.14 -14.15
N ILE A 7 5.83 3.06 -14.50
CA ILE A 7 4.75 3.26 -13.52
C ILE A 7 4.82 2.21 -12.40
N TYR A 8 5.08 0.94 -12.71
CA TYR A 8 5.19 -0.11 -11.69
C TYR A 8 6.46 0.00 -10.86
N ASP A 9 7.58 0.43 -11.44
CA ASP A 9 8.82 0.68 -10.71
C ASP A 9 8.64 1.84 -9.72
N ASN A 10 8.03 2.94 -10.16
CA ASN A 10 7.67 4.06 -9.29
C ASN A 10 6.70 3.64 -8.18
N LEU A 11 5.66 2.86 -8.51
CA LEU A 11 4.71 2.36 -7.52
C LEU A 11 5.40 1.49 -6.46
N TYR A 12 6.34 0.64 -6.87
CA TYR A 12 7.11 -0.19 -5.94
C TYR A 12 7.87 0.67 -4.93
N ASP A 13 8.57 1.70 -5.40
CA ASP A 13 9.29 2.64 -4.53
C ASP A 13 8.33 3.39 -3.58
N PHE A 14 7.15 3.79 -4.06
CA PHE A 14 6.14 4.42 -3.21
C PHE A 14 5.62 3.47 -2.11
N ILE A 15 5.38 2.20 -2.44
CA ILE A 15 4.94 1.18 -1.48
C ILE A 15 6.05 0.93 -0.45
N GLN A 16 7.31 0.83 -0.85
CA GLN A 16 8.44 0.70 0.09
C GLN A 16 8.53 1.90 1.03
N ASN A 17 8.27 3.11 0.53
CA ASN A 17 8.21 4.29 1.38
C ASN A 17 7.01 4.28 2.35
N LEU A 18 5.85 3.74 1.95
CA LEU A 18 4.71 3.53 2.84
C LEU A 18 5.07 2.56 3.96
N GLU A 19 5.66 1.42 3.61
CA GLU A 19 6.15 0.40 4.55
C GLU A 19 7.11 1.02 5.58
N ILE A 20 8.14 1.72 5.14
CA ILE A 20 9.12 2.38 6.03
C ILE A 20 8.45 3.36 6.99
N ARG A 21 7.48 4.17 6.51
CA ARG A 21 6.78 5.14 7.36
C ARG A 21 5.92 4.46 8.42
N ILE A 22 5.15 3.44 8.06
CA ILE A 22 4.33 2.68 9.01
C ILE A 22 5.25 1.97 10.00
N GLN A 23 6.30 1.31 9.53
CA GLN A 23 7.26 0.61 10.38
C GLN A 23 7.88 1.53 11.43
N LYS A 24 8.31 2.73 11.02
CA LYS A 24 8.91 3.71 11.93
C LYS A 24 7.92 4.22 12.98
N ASN A 25 6.69 4.54 12.57
CA ASN A 25 5.73 5.24 13.43
C ASN A 25 4.85 4.30 14.28
N VAL A 26 4.67 3.05 13.83
CA VAL A 26 3.80 2.07 14.50
C VAL A 26 4.62 0.99 15.20
N PHE A 27 5.63 0.47 14.51
CA PHE A 27 6.42 -0.67 14.99
C PHE A 27 7.78 -0.27 15.57
N HIS A 28 8.02 1.04 15.76
CA HIS A 28 9.28 1.59 16.29
C HIS A 28 10.52 1.09 15.54
N SER A 29 10.41 0.99 14.22
CA SER A 29 11.43 0.45 13.31
C SER A 29 11.74 -1.04 13.48
N ASN A 30 11.00 -1.77 14.32
CA ASN A 30 11.08 -3.22 14.36
C ASN A 30 10.43 -3.80 13.10
N HIS A 31 10.95 -4.93 12.63
CA HIS A 31 10.34 -5.65 11.51
C HIS A 31 8.93 -6.13 11.89
N SER A 32 7.98 -5.98 10.95
CA SER A 32 6.63 -6.53 11.04
C SER A 32 6.37 -7.34 9.77
N GLU A 33 6.22 -8.65 9.95
CA GLU A 33 5.94 -9.56 8.83
C GLU A 33 4.57 -9.28 8.20
N GLN A 34 3.58 -8.87 9.01
CA GLN A 34 2.26 -8.46 8.53
C GLN A 34 2.34 -7.22 7.64
N LEU A 35 3.16 -6.23 8.00
CA LEU A 35 3.36 -5.04 7.19
C LEU A 35 4.05 -5.35 5.86
N SER A 36 5.10 -6.17 5.89
CA SER A 36 5.79 -6.59 4.66
C SER A 36 4.88 -7.42 3.76
N THR A 37 4.07 -8.30 4.34
CA THR A 37 3.07 -9.11 3.61
C THR A 37 2.02 -8.21 2.95
N PHE A 38 1.44 -7.28 3.71
CA PHE A 38 0.50 -6.30 3.16
C PHE A 38 1.11 -5.49 2.01
N SER A 39 2.34 -5.01 2.16
CA SER A 39 3.02 -4.20 1.15
C SER A 39 3.24 -4.97 -0.15
N ASN A 40 3.62 -6.25 -0.04
CA ASN A 40 3.75 -7.15 -1.19
C ASN A 40 2.40 -7.44 -1.86
N ASP A 41 1.37 -7.76 -1.08
CA ASP A 41 0.03 -8.04 -1.60
C ASP A 41 -0.60 -6.82 -2.28
N LEU A 42 -0.41 -5.62 -1.71
CA LEU A 42 -0.82 -4.37 -2.32
C LEU A 42 -0.18 -4.18 -3.69
N PHE A 43 1.12 -4.43 -3.82
CA PHE A 43 1.80 -4.34 -5.11
C PHE A 43 1.28 -5.37 -6.11
N GLN A 44 1.06 -6.62 -5.68
CA GLN A 44 0.49 -7.65 -6.55
C GLN A 44 -0.95 -7.33 -6.95
N LEU A 45 -1.77 -6.76 -6.07
CA LEU A 45 -3.12 -6.31 -6.36
C LEU A 45 -3.10 -5.26 -7.48
N CYS A 46 -2.24 -4.24 -7.36
CA CYS A 46 -2.06 -3.21 -8.38
C CYS A 46 -1.64 -3.80 -9.73
N LYS A 47 -0.74 -4.78 -9.75
CA LYS A 47 -0.35 -5.46 -11.00
C LYS A 47 -1.47 -6.30 -11.58
N THR A 48 -2.16 -7.09 -10.74
CA THR A 48 -3.20 -8.03 -11.16
C THR A 48 -4.42 -7.31 -11.73
N LYS A 49 -4.75 -6.15 -11.16
CA LYS A 49 -5.87 -5.32 -11.62
C LYS A 49 -5.46 -4.25 -12.63
N GLU A 50 -4.20 -4.27 -13.11
CA GLU A 50 -3.68 -3.25 -14.03
C GLU A 50 -3.96 -1.82 -13.56
N LEU A 51 -3.74 -1.56 -12.26
CA LEU A 51 -4.03 -0.29 -11.57
C LEU A 51 -5.51 0.10 -11.49
N ASN A 52 -6.44 -0.69 -12.01
CA ASN A 52 -7.88 -0.52 -11.79
C ASN A 52 -8.30 -1.04 -10.38
N VAL A 53 -7.64 -0.51 -9.36
CA VAL A 53 -7.85 -0.82 -7.94
C VAL A 53 -8.76 0.23 -7.32
N LEU A 54 -9.69 -0.20 -6.46
CA LEU A 54 -10.49 0.65 -5.57
C LEU A 54 -9.96 0.57 -4.14
N LEU A 55 -10.23 1.58 -3.32
CA LEU A 55 -9.87 1.53 -1.89
C LEU A 55 -10.42 0.29 -1.19
N ASN A 56 -11.66 -0.09 -1.50
CA ASN A 56 -12.28 -1.31 -0.95
C ASN A 56 -11.55 -2.59 -1.36
N ASP A 57 -10.84 -2.62 -2.48
CA ASP A 57 -10.04 -3.79 -2.84
C ASP A 57 -8.84 -3.95 -1.90
N ILE A 58 -8.25 -2.82 -1.48
CA ILE A 58 -7.10 -2.77 -0.57
C ILE A 58 -7.54 -3.15 0.84
N THR A 59 -8.62 -2.52 1.35
CA THR A 59 -9.09 -2.75 2.72
C THR A 59 -9.76 -4.11 2.91
N SER A 60 -10.09 -4.81 1.82
CA SER A 60 -10.60 -6.19 1.84
C SER A 60 -9.49 -7.24 1.75
N LEU A 61 -8.21 -6.86 1.62
CA LEU A 61 -7.10 -7.81 1.63
C LEU A 61 -7.00 -8.49 2.99
N PRO A 62 -6.86 -9.82 3.06
CA PRO A 62 -6.60 -10.52 4.32
C PRO A 62 -5.36 -9.98 5.05
N SER A 63 -4.30 -9.66 4.31
CA SER A 63 -3.07 -9.08 4.86
C SER A 63 -3.27 -7.66 5.41
N TYR A 64 -4.26 -6.90 4.92
CA TYR A 64 -4.64 -5.62 5.52
C TYR A 64 -5.33 -5.85 6.88
N GLU A 65 -6.26 -6.79 6.98
CA GLU A 65 -6.90 -7.16 8.24
C GLU A 65 -5.86 -7.63 9.27
N GLU A 66 -4.93 -8.51 8.86
CA GLU A 66 -3.84 -8.98 9.72
C GLU A 66 -2.92 -7.84 10.18
N LEU A 67 -2.58 -6.89 9.31
CA LEU A 67 -1.81 -5.70 9.68
C LEU A 67 -2.56 -4.86 10.73
N ILE A 68 -3.87 -4.66 10.56
CA ILE A 68 -4.68 -3.91 11.54
C ILE A 68 -4.76 -4.65 12.88
N LEU A 69 -4.89 -5.97 12.89
CA LEU A 69 -4.89 -6.78 14.11
C LEU A 69 -3.54 -6.75 14.84
N ALA A 70 -2.42 -6.73 14.10
CA ALA A 70 -1.07 -6.62 14.65
C ALA A 70 -0.71 -5.19 15.10
N THR A 71 -1.50 -4.18 14.68
CA THR A 71 -1.26 -2.77 15.01
C THR A 71 -1.78 -2.43 16.40
N PRO A 72 -0.97 -1.79 17.28
CA PRO A 72 -1.44 -1.28 18.56
C PRO A 72 -2.65 -0.36 18.42
N ASP A 73 -3.66 -0.48 19.29
CA ASP A 73 -4.94 0.24 19.15
C ASP A 73 -4.77 1.75 18.96
N GLN A 74 -3.87 2.36 19.72
CA GLN A 74 -3.55 3.80 19.65
C GLN A 74 -2.99 4.24 18.28
N SER A 75 -2.46 3.30 17.49
CA SER A 75 -1.83 3.55 16.19
C SER A 75 -2.70 3.09 15.01
N LYS A 76 -3.83 2.41 15.24
CA LYS A 76 -4.73 1.92 14.16
C LYS A 76 -5.21 3.06 13.26
N GLY A 77 -5.59 4.20 13.84
CA GLY A 77 -6.00 5.38 13.08
C GLY A 77 -4.91 5.91 12.15
N TYR A 78 -3.64 5.81 12.55
CA TYR A 78 -2.51 6.19 11.71
C TYR A 78 -2.34 5.27 10.51
N VAL A 79 -2.46 3.94 10.70
CA VAL A 79 -2.37 2.97 9.61
C VAL A 79 -3.53 3.17 8.62
N LEU A 80 -4.75 3.34 9.12
CA LEU A 80 -5.94 3.58 8.29
C LEU A 80 -5.72 4.79 7.37
N MET A 81 -5.37 5.94 7.97
CA MET A 81 -5.14 7.19 7.24
C MET A 81 -3.95 7.10 6.29
N SER A 82 -2.89 6.38 6.66
CA SER A 82 -1.72 6.19 5.79
C SER A 82 -2.08 5.42 4.51
N VAL A 83 -2.94 4.41 4.62
CA VAL A 83 -3.39 3.61 3.47
C VAL A 83 -4.40 4.38 2.62
N GLU A 84 -5.34 5.11 3.25
CA GLU A 84 -6.28 5.99 2.53
C GLU A 84 -5.54 7.07 1.73
N ASN A 85 -4.61 7.78 2.38
CA ASN A 85 -3.81 8.80 1.70
C ASN A 85 -2.96 8.19 0.58
N PHE A 86 -2.38 7.01 0.79
CA PHE A 86 -1.61 6.34 -0.25
C PHE A 86 -2.47 6.00 -1.48
N TYR A 87 -3.70 5.53 -1.26
CA TYR A 87 -4.63 5.27 -2.36
C TYR A 87 -4.93 6.55 -3.15
N THR A 88 -5.31 7.63 -2.48
CA THR A 88 -5.70 8.90 -3.14
C THR A 88 -4.52 9.63 -3.77
N GLU A 89 -3.35 9.63 -3.14
CA GLU A 89 -2.20 10.42 -3.59
C GLU A 89 -1.30 9.67 -4.57
N ILE A 90 -1.32 8.33 -4.59
CA ILE A 90 -0.43 7.51 -5.41
C ILE A 90 -1.22 6.62 -6.38
N ILE A 91 -2.09 5.74 -5.88
CA ILE A 91 -2.74 4.72 -6.73
C ILE A 91 -3.71 5.36 -7.74
N GLU A 92 -4.55 6.30 -7.30
CA GLU A 92 -5.48 7.00 -8.20
C GLU A 92 -4.76 7.77 -9.32
N PRO A 93 -3.73 8.60 -9.05
CA PRO A 93 -2.92 9.21 -10.10
C PRO A 93 -2.23 8.20 -11.02
N SER A 94 -1.63 7.13 -10.49
CA SER A 94 -0.97 6.10 -11.30
C SER A 94 -1.96 5.41 -12.25
N LYS A 95 -3.21 5.19 -11.83
CA LYS A 95 -4.26 4.68 -12.71
C LYS A 95 -4.58 5.64 -13.85
N ILE A 96 -4.68 6.93 -13.57
CA ILE A 96 -4.93 7.95 -14.59
C ILE A 96 -3.78 7.99 -15.61
N GLU A 97 -2.52 7.92 -15.14
CA GLU A 97 -1.34 7.87 -16.01
C GLU A 97 -1.27 6.59 -16.85
N TYR A 98 -1.71 5.45 -16.31
CA TYR A 98 -1.69 4.18 -17.01
C TYR A 98 -2.71 4.09 -18.16
N TYR A 99 -3.88 4.72 -17.99
CA TYR A 99 -5.00 4.65 -18.96
C TYR A 99 -5.20 5.93 -19.78
N GLY A 100 -4.60 7.04 -19.38
CA GLY A 100 -4.71 8.36 -20.04
C GLY A 100 -3.74 8.55 -21.17
#